data_AF-A0A0D8ID49-F1
#
_entry.id   AF-A0A0D8ID49-F1
#
_cell.length_a   1.000
_cell.length_b   1.000
_cell.length_c   1.000
_cell.angle_alpha   90.00
_cell.angle_beta   90.00
_cell.angle_gamma   90.00
#
_symmetry.space_group_name_H-M   'P 1'
#
loop_
_entity.id
_entity.type
_entity.pdbx_description
1 polymer ?
#
loop_
_entity_poly.entity_id
_entity_poly.type
_entity_poly.pdbx_seq_one_letter_code
_entity_poly.pdbx_strand_id
1 'polypeptide(L)'
;MPDTMTPTYSGWQAPPRGIPLGSSSQFEGVGNGRDVIRNIIKGENMIYSYLDYLKDRYEYSKKGDVKDIKLEKHKLPQEIKNFYSRRGECPLCKIHAKLVFDKSDSMTMSKDYFTLKRIWECPKCGWWESFEDSIEEYDYITKVDSYHIEELNYAILKKFDEKDKDLPLDVLLEELKKNQDILYDIHFYKMEKLVQHVFTQYFNCEVKHVGKTADGGKDLIIVQKDEPILVQVKRRTKKDGTESVSTVRDLLGTMFIENKRKGIIVSTADHFTKPSIKVRDDLINEKRLDMFELYDIERFCSMLDLYNKTDEKTWHKIASKW
;
A
#
# COMPACT_ATOMS: atom_id res chain seq x y z
N MET A 1 -22.37 44.44 27.79
CA MET A 1 -21.35 45.35 27.25
C MET A 1 -20.54 45.86 28.42
N PRO A 2 -19.19 45.89 28.40
CA PRO A 2 -18.27 45.84 27.25
C PRO A 2 -17.58 44.46 27.08
N ASP A 3 -17.42 43.96 25.87
CA ASP A 3 -16.27 44.10 24.92
C ASP A 3 -15.09 43.16 25.23
N THR A 4 -15.23 41.93 24.72
CA THR A 4 -14.16 40.95 24.55
C THR A 4 -13.33 41.31 23.32
N MET A 5 -12.11 41.81 23.52
CA MET A 5 -11.09 41.87 22.47
C MET A 5 -10.35 40.54 22.39
N THR A 6 -10.57 39.81 21.30
CA THR A 6 -9.74 38.70 20.84
C THR A 6 -8.47 39.24 20.18
N PRO A 7 -7.26 38.81 20.56
CA PRO A 7 -6.06 39.10 19.78
C PRO A 7 -5.99 38.15 18.58
N THR A 8 -6.08 38.74 17.40
CA THR A 8 -5.82 38.08 16.12
C THR A 8 -4.31 37.88 15.94
N TYR A 9 -3.83 36.63 15.98
CA TYR A 9 -2.46 36.31 15.55
C TYR A 9 -2.42 36.27 14.02
N SER A 10 -1.95 37.37 13.44
CA SER A 10 -1.59 37.49 12.03
C SER A 10 -0.10 37.14 11.84
N GLY A 11 0.17 36.30 10.83
CA GLY A 11 1.41 36.41 10.05
C GLY A 11 2.59 35.49 10.40
N TRP A 12 2.45 34.17 10.21
CA TRP A 12 3.61 33.36 9.82
C TRP A 12 3.93 33.65 8.33
N GLN A 13 4.98 34.45 8.08
CA GLN A 13 5.59 34.57 6.76
C GLN A 13 6.79 33.61 6.68
N ALA A 14 6.75 32.71 5.70
CA ALA A 14 7.89 31.83 5.38
C ALA A 14 9.15 32.66 5.07
N PRO A 15 10.36 32.18 5.42
CA PRO A 15 11.61 32.85 5.08
C PRO A 15 11.80 32.98 3.56
N PRO A 16 12.54 34.00 3.08
CA PRO A 16 12.57 34.40 1.67
C PRO A 16 13.24 33.38 0.75
N ARG A 17 12.71 33.33 -0.48
CA ARG A 17 13.00 32.37 -1.56
C ARG A 17 14.41 32.51 -2.13
N GLY A 18 14.99 31.37 -2.53
CA GLY A 18 16.21 31.28 -3.32
C GLY A 18 16.09 31.86 -4.74
N ILE A 19 17.27 32.19 -5.27
CA ILE A 19 17.62 32.85 -6.54
C ILE A 19 16.91 32.21 -7.76
N PRO A 20 16.43 32.99 -8.75
CA PRO A 20 15.77 32.46 -9.95
C PRO A 20 16.80 31.86 -10.91
N LEU A 21 16.58 30.60 -11.32
CA LEU A 21 17.20 30.05 -12.52
C LEU A 21 16.17 30.01 -13.65
N GLY A 22 16.64 30.44 -14.83
CA GLY A 22 15.91 30.85 -16.01
C GLY A 22 14.76 29.94 -16.47
N SER A 23 13.77 30.61 -17.05
CA SER A 23 12.68 30.05 -17.84
C SER A 23 13.21 29.23 -19.03
N SER A 24 12.70 28.02 -19.21
CA SER A 24 12.56 27.43 -20.53
C SER A 24 11.22 26.72 -20.63
N SER A 25 10.47 27.18 -21.62
CA SER A 25 9.09 26.87 -21.96
C SER A 25 8.90 25.52 -22.66
N GLN A 26 7.65 25.06 -22.63
CA GLN A 26 6.96 24.17 -23.58
C GLN A 26 7.23 22.66 -23.49
N PHE A 27 6.31 21.96 -22.83
CA PHE A 27 5.75 20.69 -23.33
C PHE A 27 4.25 20.67 -22.97
N GLU A 28 3.41 21.07 -23.92
CA GLU A 28 1.97 20.78 -23.91
C GLU A 28 1.74 19.34 -24.40
N GLY A 29 0.86 18.62 -23.70
CA GLY A 29 0.44 17.26 -24.07
C GLY A 29 0.47 16.29 -22.89
N VAL A 30 -0.42 16.44 -21.92
CA VAL A 30 -0.41 15.62 -20.70
C VAL A 30 -1.35 14.42 -20.83
N GLY A 31 -0.78 13.32 -21.33
CA GLY A 31 -1.23 11.97 -20.96
C GLY A 31 -1.03 11.70 -19.46
N ASN A 32 -1.63 10.62 -18.97
CA ASN A 32 -1.60 10.28 -17.55
C ASN A 32 -0.13 10.11 -17.09
N GLY A 33 0.22 10.51 -15.86
CA GLY A 33 1.63 10.56 -15.42
C GLY A 33 2.22 9.18 -15.21
N ARG A 34 1.35 8.19 -15.11
CA ARG A 34 1.70 6.78 -15.09
C ARG A 34 1.95 6.23 -16.50
N ASP A 35 1.36 6.84 -17.53
CA ASP A 35 1.76 6.62 -18.92
C ASP A 35 3.14 7.22 -19.18
N VAL A 36 3.58 8.25 -18.46
CA VAL A 36 4.96 8.75 -18.56
C VAL A 36 5.98 7.71 -18.08
N ILE A 37 5.71 6.98 -16.98
CA ILE A 37 6.59 5.90 -16.51
C ILE A 37 6.55 4.70 -17.47
N ARG A 38 5.37 4.32 -17.99
CA ARG A 38 5.24 3.25 -19.00
C ARG A 38 5.81 3.64 -20.38
N ASN A 39 5.72 4.91 -20.78
CA ASN A 39 6.20 5.40 -22.08
C ASN A 39 7.71 5.67 -22.09
N ILE A 40 8.33 5.92 -20.94
CA ILE A 40 9.80 6.02 -20.83
C ILE A 40 10.46 4.64 -20.95
N ILE A 41 9.77 3.56 -20.59
CA ILE A 41 10.34 2.21 -20.55
C ILE A 41 9.40 1.22 -21.25
N LYS A 42 9.43 1.20 -22.58
CA LYS A 42 8.82 0.12 -23.37
C LYS A 42 9.50 -1.21 -23.01
N GLY A 43 8.73 -2.21 -22.58
CA GLY A 43 9.04 -3.61 -22.90
C GLY A 43 9.28 -4.61 -21.77
N GLU A 44 9.02 -4.31 -20.49
CA GLU A 44 9.22 -5.31 -19.43
C GLU A 44 8.04 -5.40 -18.47
N ASN A 45 7.72 -6.63 -18.08
CA ASN A 45 6.72 -7.10 -17.11
C ASN A 45 7.02 -6.61 -15.68
N MET A 46 7.03 -5.28 -15.48
CA MET A 46 7.55 -4.64 -14.27
C MET A 46 6.49 -3.77 -13.59
N ILE A 47 6.38 -3.92 -12.27
CA ILE A 47 5.53 -3.12 -11.40
C ILE A 47 6.40 -2.09 -10.67
N TYR A 48 5.88 -0.87 -10.54
CA TYR A 48 6.54 0.22 -9.83
C TYR A 48 5.69 0.63 -8.63
N SER A 49 6.31 0.77 -7.45
CA SER A 49 5.60 1.18 -6.24
C SER A 49 6.44 2.07 -5.32
N TYR A 50 5.74 2.85 -4.48
CA TYR A 50 6.24 3.78 -3.47
C TYR A 50 6.05 3.23 -2.04
N LEU A 51 6.19 1.90 -1.88
CA LEU A 51 6.10 1.25 -0.56
C LEU A 51 7.29 1.57 0.36
N ASP A 52 8.43 1.94 -0.21
CA ASP A 52 9.65 2.18 0.53
C ASP A 52 9.94 3.68 0.59
N TYR A 53 10.71 4.11 1.59
CA TYR A 53 11.01 5.52 1.79
C TYR A 53 12.39 5.71 2.41
N LEU A 54 12.97 6.87 2.14
CA LEU A 54 14.14 7.35 2.86
C LEU A 54 13.69 8.27 3.97
N LYS A 55 14.34 8.13 5.13
CA LYS A 55 14.15 8.99 6.29
C LYS A 55 15.39 9.85 6.47
N ASP A 56 15.17 11.14 6.64
CA ASP A 56 16.21 12.11 6.95
C ASP A 56 15.80 12.99 8.14
N ARG A 57 16.77 13.57 8.84
CA ARG A 57 16.54 14.27 10.10
C ARG A 57 17.48 15.47 10.25
N TYR A 58 16.89 16.58 10.68
CA TYR A 58 17.59 17.81 11.00
C TYR A 58 17.32 18.17 12.46
N GLU A 59 18.37 18.40 13.25
CA GLU A 59 18.27 18.76 14.66
C GLU A 59 19.03 20.05 14.93
N TYR A 60 18.37 21.02 15.54
CA TYR A 60 18.98 22.31 15.81
C TYR A 60 18.30 23.01 17.00
N SER A 61 19.00 23.98 17.58
CA SER A 61 18.44 24.89 18.57
C SER A 61 18.40 26.31 18.04
N LYS A 62 17.38 27.06 18.46
CA LYS A 62 17.32 28.52 18.34
C LYS A 62 17.51 29.11 19.73
N LYS A 63 18.58 29.89 19.93
CA LYS A 63 18.95 30.48 21.22
C LYS A 63 19.31 31.95 21.09
N GLY A 64 18.85 32.78 22.01
CA GLY A 64 19.27 34.19 22.11
C GLY A 64 18.11 35.13 22.39
N ASP A 65 18.39 36.42 22.40
CA ASP A 65 17.33 37.42 22.45
C ASP A 65 16.54 37.41 21.15
N VAL A 66 15.25 37.77 21.18
CA VAL A 66 14.38 37.78 19.98
C VAL A 66 14.94 38.65 18.85
N LYS A 67 15.80 39.63 19.17
CA LYS A 67 16.47 40.50 18.20
C LYS A 67 17.75 39.91 17.59
N ASP A 68 18.35 38.90 18.23
CA ASP A 68 19.60 38.24 17.82
C ASP A 68 19.54 36.73 18.13
N ILE A 69 18.71 36.03 17.37
CA ILE A 69 18.54 34.58 17.50
C ILE A 69 19.69 33.88 16.79
N LYS A 70 20.44 33.07 17.52
CA LYS A 70 21.49 32.21 16.98
C LYS A 70 20.95 30.82 16.73
N LEU A 71 21.35 30.25 15.60
CA LEU A 71 21.00 28.90 15.20
C LEU A 71 22.19 27.97 15.44
N GLU A 72 22.00 27.02 16.34
CA GLU A 72 22.98 26.00 16.71
C GLU A 72 22.58 24.67 16.07
N LYS A 73 23.38 24.15 15.12
CA LYS A 73 23.06 22.92 14.39
C LYS A 73 23.68 21.72 15.08
N HIS A 74 22.86 20.74 15.46
CA HIS A 74 23.30 19.52 16.14
C HIS A 74 23.45 18.35 15.18
N LYS A 75 22.52 18.23 14.23
CA LYS A 75 22.54 17.19 13.21
C LYS A 75 22.07 17.76 11.89
N LEU A 76 22.87 17.61 10.83
CA LEU A 76 22.49 18.01 9.47
C LEU A 76 21.77 16.85 8.75
N PRO A 77 20.82 17.16 7.85
CA PRO A 77 20.22 16.15 7.00
C PRO A 77 21.26 15.59 6.03
N GLN A 78 21.17 14.30 5.75
CA GLN A 78 22.07 13.61 4.80
C GLN A 78 21.79 14.04 3.37
N GLU A 79 20.52 14.21 3.02
CA GLU A 79 20.03 14.55 1.69
C GLU A 79 19.53 15.99 1.65
N ILE A 80 20.43 16.94 1.95
CA ILE A 80 20.15 18.38 2.07
C ILE A 80 19.25 18.92 0.94
N LYS A 81 19.51 18.50 -0.31
CA LYS A 81 18.74 18.97 -1.48
C LYS A 81 17.27 18.55 -1.42
N ASN A 82 17.00 17.32 -1.00
CA ASN A 82 15.64 16.81 -0.84
C ASN A 82 15.02 17.40 0.43
N PHE A 83 15.80 17.45 1.51
CA PHE A 83 15.37 17.98 2.79
C PHE A 83 14.90 19.43 2.71
N TYR A 84 15.55 20.30 1.94
CA TYR A 84 15.11 21.69 1.79
C TYR A 84 14.40 21.97 0.46
N SER A 85 13.98 20.91 -0.25
CA SER A 85 13.16 21.07 -1.46
C SER A 85 11.78 21.61 -1.11
N ARG A 86 11.10 22.17 -2.12
CA ARG A 86 9.73 22.66 -1.96
C ARG A 86 8.81 21.48 -1.60
N ARG A 87 8.22 21.54 -0.41
CA ARG A 87 7.25 20.54 0.08
C ARG A 87 6.02 20.47 -0.82
N GLY A 88 5.48 19.27 -0.91
CA GLY A 88 4.29 18.95 -1.68
C GLY A 88 4.54 19.09 -3.18
N GLU A 89 5.75 18.90 -3.70
CA GLU A 89 6.01 18.86 -5.14
C GLU A 89 6.51 17.48 -5.56
N CYS A 90 5.74 16.79 -6.41
CA CYS A 90 6.12 15.46 -6.85
C CYS A 90 7.38 15.52 -7.73
N PRO A 91 8.47 14.80 -7.38
CA PRO A 91 9.72 14.88 -8.12
C PRO A 91 9.62 14.30 -9.53
N LEU A 92 8.61 13.44 -9.79
CA LEU A 92 8.44 12.74 -11.07
C LEU A 92 7.39 13.42 -11.97
N CYS A 93 6.23 13.74 -11.42
CA CYS A 93 5.15 14.38 -12.18
C CYS A 93 5.27 15.91 -12.26
N LYS A 94 6.11 16.52 -11.41
CA LYS A 94 6.29 17.99 -11.32
C LYS A 94 4.98 18.75 -11.08
N ILE A 95 4.04 18.12 -10.36
CA ILE A 95 2.77 18.72 -9.94
C ILE A 95 2.75 18.84 -8.43
N HIS A 96 1.90 19.74 -7.93
CA HIS A 96 1.65 19.86 -6.51
C HIS A 96 0.93 18.61 -5.99
N ALA A 97 1.55 17.94 -5.01
CA ALA A 97 0.97 16.86 -4.26
C ALA A 97 -0.11 17.41 -3.31
N LYS A 98 -1.20 16.67 -3.17
CA LYS A 98 -2.33 17.04 -2.30
C LYS A 98 -1.94 16.77 -0.85
N LEU A 99 -2.18 17.73 0.05
CA LEU A 99 -2.09 17.49 1.50
C LEU A 99 -3.20 16.49 1.89
N VAL A 100 -2.79 15.31 2.36
CA VAL A 100 -3.70 14.19 2.72
C VAL A 100 -3.77 13.94 4.22
N PHE A 101 -2.82 14.49 4.99
CA PHE A 101 -2.81 14.46 6.45
C PHE A 101 -2.19 15.74 6.98
N ASP A 102 -2.82 16.36 7.98
CA ASP A 102 -2.33 17.55 8.68
C ASP A 102 -2.83 17.48 10.12
N LYS A 103 -1.91 17.29 11.07
CA LYS A 103 -2.20 17.28 12.49
C LYS A 103 -1.12 18.03 13.24
N SER A 104 -1.54 18.70 14.30
CA SER A 104 -0.65 19.30 15.28
C SER A 104 -1.13 18.94 16.68
N ASP A 105 -0.20 18.83 17.61
CA ASP A 105 -0.47 18.63 19.02
C ASP A 105 0.42 19.55 19.85
N SER A 106 -0.01 19.86 21.06
CA SER A 106 0.73 20.70 21.97
C SER A 106 0.50 20.30 23.41
N MET A 107 1.57 20.26 24.20
CA MET A 107 1.49 19.95 25.62
C MET A 107 2.47 20.82 26.40
N THR A 108 2.04 21.31 27.57
CA THR A 108 2.90 22.06 28.49
C THR A 108 3.24 21.21 29.70
N MET A 109 4.52 20.85 29.86
CA MET A 109 5.04 20.14 31.03
C MET A 109 6.38 20.75 31.43
N SER A 110 6.37 21.85 32.19
CA SER A 110 7.52 22.72 32.52
C SER A 110 8.18 23.43 31.33
N LYS A 111 8.01 22.90 30.12
CA LYS A 111 8.31 23.46 28.81
C LYS A 111 7.11 23.24 27.90
N ASP A 112 7.03 23.99 26.82
CA ASP A 112 6.04 23.79 25.78
C ASP A 112 6.59 22.82 24.73
N TYR A 113 5.81 21.79 24.45
CA TYR A 113 6.08 20.81 23.42
C TYR A 113 5.05 21.01 22.31
N PHE A 114 5.52 21.27 21.09
CA PHE A 114 4.67 21.35 19.91
C PHE A 114 5.10 20.29 18.93
N THR A 115 4.14 19.55 18.38
CA THR A 115 4.40 18.65 17.27
C THR A 115 3.50 19.04 16.11
N LEU A 116 4.03 18.95 14.89
CA LEU A 116 3.29 19.11 13.65
C LEU A 116 3.64 17.96 12.72
N LYS A 117 2.65 17.37 12.05
CA LYS A 117 2.86 16.36 11.01
C LYS A 117 1.96 16.60 9.82
N ARG A 118 2.61 16.63 8.66
CA ARG A 118 1.97 16.82 7.36
C ARG A 118 2.39 15.72 6.40
N ILE A 119 1.45 15.24 5.60
CA ILE A 119 1.71 14.27 4.55
C ILE A 119 1.09 14.76 3.25
N TRP A 120 1.88 14.75 2.19
CA TRP A 120 1.45 15.07 0.83
C TRP A 120 1.50 13.84 -0.05
N GLU A 121 0.52 13.70 -0.94
CA GLU A 121 0.44 12.62 -1.91
C GLU A 121 0.15 13.16 -3.32
N CYS A 122 0.93 12.73 -4.30
CA CYS A 122 0.74 13.04 -5.70
C CYS A 122 -0.51 12.32 -6.22
N PRO A 123 -1.56 13.04 -6.67
CA PRO A 123 -2.78 12.40 -7.16
C PRO A 123 -2.56 11.63 -8.47
N LYS A 124 -1.47 11.90 -9.20
CA LYS A 124 -1.18 11.31 -10.51
C LYS A 124 -0.40 9.99 -10.40
N CYS A 125 0.73 9.98 -9.68
CA CYS A 125 1.57 8.79 -9.57
C CYS A 125 1.46 8.07 -8.22
N GLY A 126 0.99 8.71 -7.15
CA GLY A 126 0.94 8.14 -5.80
C GLY A 126 2.23 8.32 -4.98
N TRP A 127 3.22 9.06 -5.50
CA TRP A 127 4.38 9.47 -4.70
C TRP A 127 3.94 10.28 -3.49
N TRP A 128 4.59 10.10 -2.35
CA TRP A 128 4.24 10.80 -1.11
C TRP A 128 5.49 11.25 -0.34
N GLU A 129 5.31 12.28 0.48
CA GLU A 129 6.28 12.73 1.47
C GLU A 129 5.57 13.03 2.79
N SER A 130 6.25 12.81 3.90
CA SER A 130 5.82 13.24 5.23
C SER A 130 6.87 14.13 5.88
N PHE A 131 6.40 15.20 6.49
CA PHE A 131 7.21 16.10 7.28
C PHE A 131 6.65 16.14 8.69
N GLU A 132 7.53 15.98 9.67
CA GLU A 132 7.21 16.06 11.08
C GLU A 132 8.18 17.05 11.73
N ASP A 133 7.65 17.96 12.54
CA ASP A 133 8.42 18.94 13.28
C ASP A 133 8.04 18.84 14.75
N SER A 134 9.02 18.59 15.60
CA SER A 134 8.86 18.52 17.05
C SER A 134 9.70 19.60 17.70
N ILE A 135 9.04 20.46 18.46
CA ILE A 135 9.61 21.64 19.07
C ILE A 135 9.47 21.50 20.59
N GLU A 136 10.57 21.67 21.30
CA GLU A 136 10.59 21.86 22.74
C GLU A 136 11.05 23.28 23.02
N GLU A 137 10.23 24.09 23.67
CA GLU A 137 10.45 25.51 23.88
C GLU A 137 10.27 25.92 25.34
N TYR A 138 11.13 26.82 25.80
CA TYR A 138 10.93 27.50 27.08
C TYR A 138 10.12 28.78 26.90
N ASP A 139 9.16 29.00 27.81
CA ASP A 139 8.35 30.21 27.83
C ASP A 139 9.16 31.40 28.41
N TYR A 140 9.87 32.10 27.52
CA TYR A 140 10.57 33.34 27.82
C TYR A 140 9.96 34.51 27.03
N ILE A 141 9.76 35.64 27.71
CA ILE A 141 9.16 36.84 27.09
C ILE A 141 10.10 37.51 26.08
N THR A 142 11.42 37.53 26.36
CA THR A 142 12.40 38.31 25.57
C THR A 142 13.46 37.47 24.89
N LYS A 143 13.44 36.15 25.10
CA LYS A 143 14.44 35.20 24.61
C LYS A 143 13.76 34.05 23.90
N VAL A 144 14.50 33.43 22.99
CA VAL A 144 14.15 32.15 22.40
C VAL A 144 15.14 31.14 22.94
N ASP A 145 14.62 30.03 23.45
CA ASP A 145 15.39 28.82 23.71
C ASP A 145 14.50 27.64 23.32
N SER A 146 14.68 27.18 22.09
CA SER A 146 13.93 26.05 21.56
C SER A 146 14.83 25.03 20.89
N TYR A 147 14.47 23.77 21.05
CA TYR A 147 15.07 22.62 20.41
C TYR A 147 14.10 22.07 19.36
N HIS A 148 14.57 21.90 18.13
CA HIS A 148 13.78 21.50 16.98
C HIS A 148 14.30 20.16 16.45
N ILE A 149 13.39 19.21 16.25
CA ILE A 149 13.63 17.96 15.54
C ILE A 149 12.70 17.94 14.33
N GLU A 150 13.28 18.12 13.16
CA GLU A 150 12.56 17.99 11.90
C GLU A 150 12.89 16.63 11.28
N GLU A 151 11.86 15.83 10.98
CA GLU A 151 11.97 14.56 10.28
C GLU A 151 11.26 14.63 8.93
N LEU A 152 11.96 14.21 7.87
CA LEU A 152 11.42 14.09 6.53
C LEU A 152 11.45 12.63 6.12
N ASN A 153 10.32 12.10 5.69
CA ASN A 153 10.25 10.83 4.98
C ASN A 153 9.76 11.10 3.56
N TYR A 154 10.41 10.53 2.55
CA TYR A 154 9.95 10.65 1.17
C TYR A 154 10.04 9.31 0.46
N ALA A 155 8.99 9.02 -0.31
CA ALA A 155 8.88 7.74 -0.96
C ALA A 155 9.91 7.59 -2.08
N ILE A 156 10.49 6.39 -2.18
CA ILE A 156 11.39 6.02 -3.26
C ILE A 156 10.68 5.06 -4.22
N LEU A 157 10.98 5.20 -5.51
CA LEU A 157 10.43 4.33 -6.54
C LEU A 157 11.19 3.02 -6.55
N LYS A 158 10.50 1.92 -6.23
CA LYS A 158 11.05 0.57 -6.34
C LYS A 158 10.45 -0.17 -7.52
N LYS A 159 11.31 -0.91 -8.23
CA LYS A 159 10.98 -1.74 -9.39
C LYS A 159 10.83 -3.19 -8.92
N PHE A 160 9.76 -3.85 -9.34
CA PHE A 160 9.49 -5.25 -9.05
C PHE A 160 9.16 -6.00 -10.34
N ASP A 161 9.69 -7.20 -10.52
CA ASP A 161 9.24 -8.11 -11.58
C ASP A 161 7.93 -8.77 -11.12
N GLU A 162 6.91 -8.79 -11.97
CA GLU A 162 5.62 -9.41 -11.63
C GLU A 162 5.73 -10.91 -11.36
N LYS A 163 6.75 -11.56 -11.93
CA LYS A 163 7.03 -13.00 -11.78
C LYS A 163 7.86 -13.30 -10.53
N ASP A 164 8.29 -12.27 -9.80
CA ASP A 164 9.08 -12.44 -8.59
C ASP A 164 8.26 -13.12 -7.48
N LYS A 165 8.80 -14.21 -6.94
CA LYS A 165 8.25 -14.91 -5.78
C LYS A 165 8.21 -14.01 -4.53
N ASP A 166 9.00 -12.94 -4.49
CA ASP A 166 9.09 -12.02 -3.37
C ASP A 166 8.33 -10.70 -3.57
N LEU A 167 7.63 -10.53 -4.70
CA LEU A 167 6.73 -9.37 -4.96
C LEU A 167 5.81 -9.05 -3.76
N PRO A 168 5.90 -7.89 -3.10
CA PRO A 168 5.07 -7.64 -1.93
C PRO A 168 3.57 -7.67 -2.28
N LEU A 169 2.75 -8.27 -1.41
CA LEU A 169 1.32 -8.46 -1.69
C LEU A 169 0.59 -7.13 -1.87
N ASP A 170 0.94 -6.11 -1.07
CA ASP A 170 0.38 -4.76 -1.17
C ASP A 170 0.63 -4.15 -2.57
N VAL A 171 1.83 -4.35 -3.14
CA VAL A 171 2.15 -3.90 -4.52
C VAL A 171 1.28 -4.63 -5.54
N LEU A 172 1.12 -5.94 -5.39
CA LEU A 172 0.32 -6.75 -6.30
C LEU A 172 -1.16 -6.32 -6.26
N LEU A 173 -1.72 -6.10 -5.07
CA LEU A 173 -3.11 -5.64 -4.91
C LEU A 173 -3.33 -4.27 -5.57
N GLU A 174 -2.40 -3.32 -5.41
CA GLU A 174 -2.46 -2.02 -6.08
C GLU A 174 -2.41 -2.14 -7.60
N GLU A 175 -1.64 -3.09 -8.15
CA GLU A 175 -1.57 -3.29 -9.60
C GLU A 175 -2.79 -4.03 -10.13
N LEU A 176 -3.35 -4.97 -9.37
CA LEU A 176 -4.60 -5.67 -9.71
C LEU A 176 -5.80 -4.74 -9.84
N LYS A 177 -5.84 -3.64 -9.06
CA LYS A 177 -6.85 -2.57 -9.22
C LYS A 177 -6.81 -1.92 -10.61
N LYS A 178 -5.69 -2.00 -11.33
CA LYS A 178 -5.48 -1.38 -12.64
C LYS A 178 -5.52 -2.39 -13.78
N ASN A 179 -4.97 -3.57 -13.55
CA ASN A 179 -4.83 -4.62 -14.54
C ASN A 179 -4.95 -5.99 -13.89
N GLN A 180 -6.12 -6.62 -14.03
CA GLN A 180 -6.36 -7.97 -13.52
C GLN A 180 -5.61 -9.05 -14.33
N ASP A 181 -5.16 -8.75 -15.56
CA ASP A 181 -4.46 -9.71 -16.41
C ASP A 181 -3.11 -10.16 -15.84
N ILE A 182 -2.54 -9.40 -14.90
CA ILE A 182 -1.29 -9.77 -14.24
C ILE A 182 -1.39 -11.14 -13.52
N LEU A 183 -2.60 -11.59 -13.15
CA LEU A 183 -2.84 -12.90 -12.55
C LEU A 183 -2.34 -14.07 -13.42
N TYR A 184 -2.29 -13.90 -14.74
CA TYR A 184 -1.77 -14.90 -15.69
C TYR A 184 -0.24 -14.99 -15.69
N ASP A 185 0.44 -13.98 -15.17
CA ASP A 185 1.90 -13.86 -15.21
C ASP A 185 2.57 -14.04 -13.85
N ILE A 186 1.89 -13.67 -12.75
CA ILE A 186 2.46 -13.79 -11.40
C ILE A 186 2.95 -15.21 -11.07
N HIS A 187 3.93 -15.29 -10.17
CA HIS A 187 4.39 -16.58 -9.65
C HIS A 187 3.25 -17.38 -8.99
N PHE A 188 3.22 -18.71 -9.14
CA PHE A 188 2.16 -19.58 -8.59
C PHE A 188 1.98 -19.39 -7.07
N TYR A 189 3.08 -19.33 -6.32
CA TYR A 189 3.07 -19.06 -4.89
C TYR A 189 2.48 -17.69 -4.52
N LYS A 190 2.56 -16.69 -5.41
CA LYS A 190 1.91 -15.39 -5.20
C LYS A 190 0.41 -15.47 -5.41
N MET A 191 -0.04 -16.25 -6.40
CA MET A 191 -1.46 -16.54 -6.57
C MET A 191 -2.04 -17.21 -5.31
N GLU A 192 -1.34 -18.20 -4.75
CA GLU A 192 -1.75 -18.84 -3.49
C GLU A 192 -1.85 -17.85 -2.32
N LYS A 193 -0.85 -16.98 -2.14
CA LYS A 193 -0.87 -15.93 -1.11
C LYS A 193 -2.00 -14.90 -1.33
N LEU A 194 -2.27 -14.55 -2.58
CA LEU A 194 -3.38 -13.65 -2.92
C LEU A 194 -4.72 -14.27 -2.54
N VAL A 195 -4.96 -15.53 -2.92
CA VAL A 195 -6.19 -16.26 -2.53
C VAL A 195 -6.29 -16.37 -1.01
N GLN A 196 -5.20 -16.71 -0.32
CA GLN A 196 -5.16 -16.76 1.14
C GLN A 196 -5.62 -15.44 1.76
N HIS A 197 -5.08 -14.32 1.28
CA HIS A 197 -5.43 -13.00 1.77
C HIS A 197 -6.91 -12.68 1.52
N VAL A 198 -7.40 -12.85 0.28
CA VAL A 198 -8.81 -12.59 -0.07
C VAL A 198 -9.76 -13.44 0.77
N PHE A 199 -9.47 -14.73 0.93
CA PHE A 199 -10.33 -15.64 1.70
C PHE A 199 -10.30 -15.36 3.20
N THR A 200 -9.15 -14.97 3.75
CA THR A 200 -9.05 -14.54 5.16
C THR A 200 -10.02 -13.41 5.44
N GLN A 201 -10.10 -12.44 4.53
CA GLN A 201 -10.96 -11.27 4.65
C GLN A 201 -12.41 -11.61 4.37
N TYR A 202 -12.69 -12.36 3.30
CA TYR A 202 -14.04 -12.71 2.87
C TYR A 202 -14.77 -13.62 3.87
N PHE A 203 -14.10 -14.66 4.36
CA PHE A 203 -14.67 -15.59 5.35
C PHE A 203 -14.49 -15.09 6.80
N ASN A 204 -13.75 -14.00 7.00
CA ASN A 204 -13.41 -13.45 8.31
C ASN A 204 -12.86 -14.52 9.28
N CYS A 205 -11.92 -15.33 8.81
CA CYS A 205 -11.35 -16.45 9.55
C CYS A 205 -9.88 -16.69 9.16
N GLU A 206 -9.18 -17.49 9.95
CA GLU A 206 -7.79 -17.85 9.65
C GLU A 206 -7.71 -18.75 8.41
N VAL A 207 -6.89 -18.37 7.43
CA VAL A 207 -6.54 -19.23 6.28
C VAL A 207 -5.06 -19.57 6.37
N LYS A 208 -4.75 -20.86 6.47
CA LYS A 208 -3.37 -21.38 6.54
C LYS A 208 -2.88 -21.78 5.17
N HIS A 209 -1.72 -21.25 4.78
CA HIS A 209 -0.98 -21.75 3.63
C HIS A 209 -0.28 -23.06 4.03
N VAL A 210 -0.65 -24.16 3.38
CA VAL A 210 -0.14 -25.51 3.70
C VAL A 210 0.57 -26.17 2.52
N GLY A 211 0.46 -25.61 1.32
CA GLY A 211 1.05 -26.17 0.11
C GLY A 211 2.57 -26.32 0.25
N LYS A 212 3.04 -27.56 0.32
CA LYS A 212 4.44 -27.92 0.05
C LYS A 212 4.53 -28.74 -1.23
N THR A 213 5.72 -28.79 -1.80
CA THR A 213 6.03 -29.68 -2.91
C THR A 213 5.67 -31.11 -2.50
N ALA A 214 4.75 -31.74 -3.24
CA ALA A 214 4.20 -33.09 -3.05
C ALA A 214 3.02 -33.30 -2.06
N ASP A 215 2.36 -32.25 -1.55
CA ASP A 215 1.27 -32.37 -0.54
C ASP A 215 -0.13 -32.74 -1.12
N GLY A 216 -0.20 -33.51 -2.21
CA GLY A 216 -1.46 -34.11 -2.64
C GLY A 216 -2.49 -33.14 -3.24
N GLY A 217 -2.15 -31.90 -3.57
CA GLY A 217 -3.04 -31.03 -4.34
C GLY A 217 -4.01 -30.17 -3.51
N LYS A 218 -3.71 -29.89 -2.24
CA LYS A 218 -4.26 -28.75 -1.50
C LYS A 218 -3.17 -27.71 -1.28
N ASP A 219 -3.54 -26.43 -1.35
CA ASP A 219 -2.62 -25.31 -1.20
C ASP A 219 -2.92 -24.51 0.07
N LEU A 220 -4.20 -24.36 0.42
CA LEU A 220 -4.65 -23.65 1.63
C LEU A 220 -5.66 -24.48 2.43
N ILE A 221 -5.79 -24.12 3.71
CA ILE A 221 -6.85 -24.61 4.60
C ILE A 221 -7.52 -23.41 5.24
N ILE A 222 -8.82 -23.28 5.06
CA ILE A 222 -9.65 -22.31 5.79
C ILE A 222 -10.02 -22.94 7.13
N VAL A 223 -9.57 -22.35 8.22
CA VAL A 223 -9.80 -22.83 9.58
C VAL A 223 -11.10 -22.22 10.11
N GLN A 224 -12.17 -23.03 10.10
CA GLN A 224 -13.43 -22.71 10.79
C GLN A 224 -13.57 -23.53 12.08
N LYS A 225 -14.48 -23.12 12.97
CA LYS A 225 -14.68 -23.74 14.29
C LYS A 225 -15.08 -25.22 14.24
N ASP A 226 -15.74 -25.67 13.17
CA ASP A 226 -16.30 -27.03 13.09
C ASP A 226 -15.55 -27.94 12.12
N GLU A 227 -15.45 -27.56 10.85
CA GLU A 227 -14.79 -28.37 9.83
C GLU A 227 -13.95 -27.48 8.90
N PRO A 228 -12.65 -27.77 8.72
CA PRO A 228 -11.79 -27.02 7.82
C PRO A 228 -12.19 -27.23 6.37
N ILE A 229 -12.04 -26.19 5.55
CA ILE A 229 -12.29 -26.25 4.11
C ILE A 229 -10.93 -26.38 3.41
N LEU A 230 -10.76 -27.43 2.60
CA LEU A 230 -9.56 -27.58 1.78
C LEU A 230 -9.66 -26.71 0.53
N VAL A 231 -8.58 -26.00 0.19
CA VAL A 231 -8.54 -25.14 -0.99
C VAL A 231 -7.39 -25.54 -1.90
N GLN A 232 -7.67 -25.70 -3.18
CA GLN A 232 -6.67 -25.84 -4.23
C GLN A 232 -6.65 -24.59 -5.12
N VAL A 233 -5.46 -24.09 -5.42
CA VAL A 233 -5.23 -22.90 -6.24
C VAL A 233 -4.51 -23.34 -7.51
N LYS A 234 -5.07 -23.00 -8.67
CA LYS A 234 -4.46 -23.24 -9.98
C LYS A 234 -4.25 -21.93 -10.71
N ARG A 235 -3.01 -21.72 -11.18
CA ARG A 235 -2.68 -20.61 -12.06
C ARG A 235 -2.49 -21.11 -13.48
N ARG A 236 -3.40 -20.75 -14.37
CA ARG A 236 -3.27 -20.87 -15.82
C ARG A 236 -2.55 -19.64 -16.35
N THR A 237 -1.68 -19.83 -17.34
CA THR A 237 -0.93 -18.75 -18.01
C THR A 237 -1.63 -18.23 -19.26
N LYS A 238 -2.74 -18.85 -19.65
CA LYS A 238 -3.51 -18.50 -20.86
C LYS A 238 -4.90 -18.09 -20.43
N LYS A 239 -5.38 -16.97 -20.98
CA LYS A 239 -6.68 -16.38 -20.65
C LYS A 239 -7.86 -17.26 -21.06
N ASP A 240 -7.76 -17.91 -22.20
CA ASP A 240 -8.76 -18.82 -22.77
C ASP A 240 -8.64 -20.26 -22.23
N GLY A 241 -7.77 -20.48 -21.23
CA GLY A 241 -7.59 -21.79 -20.62
C GLY A 241 -8.81 -22.22 -19.81
N THR A 242 -9.16 -23.50 -19.88
CA THR A 242 -10.25 -24.09 -19.09
C THR A 242 -9.72 -24.97 -17.97
N GLU A 243 -10.49 -25.10 -16.89
CA GLU A 243 -10.16 -25.97 -15.77
C GLU A 243 -10.89 -27.32 -15.89
N SER A 244 -10.10 -28.37 -16.13
CA SER A 244 -10.63 -29.69 -16.49
C SER A 244 -11.11 -30.49 -15.26
N VAL A 245 -11.83 -31.58 -15.53
CA VAL A 245 -12.34 -32.49 -14.49
C VAL A 245 -11.22 -33.16 -13.68
N SER A 246 -9.99 -33.24 -14.21
CA SER A 246 -8.86 -33.82 -13.48
C SER A 246 -8.60 -33.06 -12.19
N THR A 247 -8.59 -31.73 -12.24
CA THR A 247 -8.35 -30.88 -11.07
C THR A 247 -9.42 -31.05 -10.00
N VAL A 248 -10.68 -31.19 -10.41
CA VAL A 248 -11.78 -31.51 -9.48
C VAL A 248 -11.53 -32.86 -8.80
N ARG A 249 -11.17 -33.89 -9.58
CA ARG A 249 -10.88 -35.23 -9.05
C ARG A 249 -9.66 -35.27 -8.14
N ASP A 250 -8.64 -34.48 -8.43
CA ASP A 250 -7.42 -34.39 -7.61
C ASP A 250 -7.75 -33.87 -6.21
N LEU A 251 -8.47 -32.74 -6.10
CA LEU A 251 -8.89 -32.23 -4.79
C LEU A 251 -9.86 -33.18 -4.08
N LEU A 252 -10.80 -33.78 -4.80
CA LEU A 252 -11.72 -34.78 -4.23
C LEU A 252 -10.98 -35.99 -3.66
N GLY A 253 -9.92 -36.47 -4.32
CA GLY A 253 -9.07 -37.55 -3.82
C GLY A 253 -8.44 -37.19 -2.47
N THR A 254 -7.93 -35.97 -2.36
CA THR A 254 -7.32 -35.46 -1.12
C THR A 254 -8.34 -35.27 -0.01
N MET A 255 -9.51 -34.72 -0.32
CA MET A 255 -10.62 -34.63 0.62
C MET A 255 -11.05 -36.00 1.13
N PHE A 256 -11.11 -37.01 0.26
CA PHE A 256 -11.44 -38.38 0.64
C PHE A 256 -10.40 -38.98 1.59
N ILE A 257 -9.11 -38.83 1.28
CA ILE A 257 -8.00 -39.32 2.13
C ILE A 257 -8.03 -38.66 3.51
N GLU A 258 -8.34 -37.36 3.58
CA GLU A 258 -8.36 -36.58 4.82
C GLU A 258 -9.71 -36.58 5.55
N ASN A 259 -10.68 -37.38 5.06
CA ASN A 259 -12.04 -37.46 5.56
C ASN A 259 -12.69 -36.06 5.74
N LYS A 260 -12.63 -35.25 4.67
CA LYS A 260 -13.22 -33.90 4.58
C LYS A 260 -14.36 -33.87 3.58
N ARG A 261 -15.39 -33.07 3.87
CA ARG A 261 -16.58 -32.93 3.01
C ARG A 261 -16.77 -31.52 2.47
N LYS A 262 -15.82 -30.61 2.76
CA LYS A 262 -15.81 -29.21 2.30
C LYS A 262 -14.55 -28.87 1.49
N GLY A 263 -14.74 -28.37 0.27
CA GLY A 263 -13.63 -28.03 -0.65
C GLY A 263 -13.88 -26.79 -1.49
N ILE A 264 -12.80 -26.13 -1.94
CA ILE A 264 -12.85 -25.02 -2.88
C ILE A 264 -11.72 -25.17 -3.90
N ILE A 265 -12.00 -24.92 -5.18
CA ILE A 265 -10.97 -24.73 -6.20
C ILE A 265 -11.01 -23.29 -6.68
N VAL A 266 -9.87 -22.62 -6.68
CA VAL A 266 -9.67 -21.31 -7.30
C VAL A 266 -8.77 -21.48 -8.50
N SER A 267 -9.18 -20.99 -9.66
CA SER A 267 -8.39 -21.04 -10.89
C SER A 267 -8.40 -19.71 -11.63
N THR A 268 -7.29 -19.34 -12.24
CA THR A 268 -7.26 -18.24 -13.22
C THR A 268 -7.77 -18.67 -14.60
N ALA A 269 -8.31 -19.89 -14.75
CA ALA A 269 -9.02 -20.30 -15.95
C ALA A 269 -10.23 -19.41 -16.22
N ASP A 270 -10.57 -19.28 -17.51
CA ASP A 270 -11.79 -18.60 -17.97
C ASP A 270 -13.03 -19.22 -17.33
N HIS A 271 -13.12 -20.55 -17.36
CA HIS A 271 -14.20 -21.31 -16.76
C HIS A 271 -13.81 -22.76 -16.44
N PHE A 272 -14.64 -23.41 -15.63
CA PHE A 272 -14.59 -24.86 -15.41
C PHE A 272 -15.38 -25.60 -16.48
N THR A 273 -14.85 -26.73 -16.96
CA THR A 273 -15.54 -27.52 -17.99
C THR A 273 -16.90 -28.06 -17.49
N LYS A 274 -17.86 -28.28 -18.39
CA LYS A 274 -19.17 -28.87 -18.04
C LYS A 274 -19.05 -30.19 -17.24
N PRO A 275 -18.13 -31.12 -17.56
CA PRO A 275 -17.88 -32.29 -16.73
C PRO A 275 -17.40 -31.97 -15.30
N SER A 276 -16.56 -30.94 -15.11
CA SER A 276 -16.13 -30.47 -13.80
C SER A 276 -17.32 -30.05 -12.93
N ILE A 277 -18.21 -29.24 -13.52
CA ILE A 277 -19.43 -28.72 -12.88
C ILE A 277 -20.38 -29.87 -12.54
N LYS A 278 -20.60 -30.79 -13.48
CA LYS A 278 -21.47 -31.95 -13.27
C LYS A 278 -21.00 -32.84 -12.11
N VAL A 279 -19.70 -33.16 -12.05
CA VAL A 279 -19.14 -33.98 -10.95
C VAL A 279 -19.37 -33.33 -9.59
N ARG A 280 -19.18 -32.01 -9.49
CA ARG A 280 -19.50 -31.25 -8.27
C ARG A 280 -20.98 -31.39 -7.91
N ASP A 281 -21.87 -31.09 -8.86
CA ASP A 281 -23.32 -31.04 -8.62
C ASP A 281 -23.85 -32.41 -8.20
N ASP A 282 -23.44 -33.48 -8.88
CA ASP A 282 -23.82 -34.85 -8.56
C ASP A 282 -23.43 -35.19 -7.10
N LEU A 283 -22.19 -34.90 -6.69
CA LEU A 283 -21.70 -35.20 -5.33
C LEU A 283 -22.36 -34.37 -4.22
N ILE A 284 -22.73 -33.12 -4.50
CA ILE A 284 -23.49 -32.28 -3.57
C ILE A 284 -24.94 -32.80 -3.45
N ASN A 285 -25.59 -33.10 -4.56
CA ASN A 285 -26.97 -33.60 -4.59
C ASN A 285 -27.11 -34.98 -3.92
N GLU A 286 -26.10 -35.84 -4.07
CA GLU A 286 -25.98 -37.13 -3.39
C GLU A 286 -25.61 -36.99 -1.89
N LYS A 287 -25.41 -35.77 -1.40
CA LYS A 287 -24.97 -35.47 -0.02
C LYS A 287 -23.64 -36.14 0.33
N ARG A 288 -22.76 -36.37 -0.64
CA ARG A 288 -21.40 -36.89 -0.41
C ARG A 288 -20.46 -35.78 0.03
N LEU A 289 -20.72 -34.56 -0.43
CA LEU A 289 -20.04 -33.33 -0.01
C LEU A 289 -21.04 -32.41 0.68
N ASP A 290 -20.57 -31.68 1.70
CA ASP A 290 -21.35 -30.62 2.33
C ASP A 290 -21.16 -29.28 1.60
N MET A 291 -19.99 -29.08 1.00
CA MET A 291 -19.68 -27.88 0.21
C MET A 291 -18.56 -28.18 -0.80
N PHE A 292 -18.73 -27.80 -2.06
CA PHE A 292 -17.64 -27.85 -3.03
C PHE A 292 -17.78 -26.73 -4.05
N GLU A 293 -16.96 -25.68 -3.91
CA GLU A 293 -17.09 -24.47 -4.73
C GLU A 293 -16.02 -24.39 -5.80
N LEU A 294 -16.40 -23.83 -6.96
CA LEU A 294 -15.51 -23.59 -8.09
C LEU A 294 -15.45 -22.07 -8.34
N TYR A 295 -14.26 -21.50 -8.25
CA TYR A 295 -13.99 -20.09 -8.51
C TYR A 295 -13.09 -19.99 -9.73
N ASP A 296 -13.69 -19.64 -10.87
CA ASP A 296 -12.94 -19.21 -12.06
C ASP A 296 -12.44 -17.77 -11.87
N ILE A 297 -11.74 -17.26 -12.89
CA ILE A 297 -11.14 -15.93 -12.79
C ILE A 297 -12.19 -14.84 -12.58
N GLU A 298 -13.33 -14.90 -13.26
CA GLU A 298 -14.39 -13.90 -13.13
C GLU A 298 -14.95 -13.88 -11.71
N ARG A 299 -15.31 -15.05 -11.18
CA ARG A 299 -15.83 -15.16 -9.80
C ARG A 299 -14.78 -14.71 -8.78
N PHE A 300 -13.50 -15.06 -8.97
CA PHE A 300 -12.44 -14.65 -8.06
C PHE A 300 -12.17 -13.13 -8.10
N CYS A 301 -12.11 -12.54 -9.29
CA CYS A 301 -11.96 -11.09 -9.47
C CYS A 301 -13.13 -10.30 -8.85
N SER A 302 -14.36 -10.82 -8.94
CA SER A 302 -15.51 -10.19 -8.27
C SER A 302 -15.32 -10.09 -6.75
N MET A 303 -14.65 -11.06 -6.12
CA MET A 303 -14.32 -11.01 -4.69
C MET A 303 -13.20 -10.01 -4.39
N LEU A 304 -12.17 -9.96 -5.25
CA LEU A 304 -11.09 -8.99 -5.15
C LEU A 304 -11.62 -7.55 -5.18
N ASP A 305 -12.56 -7.25 -6.08
CA ASP A 305 -13.14 -5.91 -6.22
C ASP A 305 -13.98 -5.50 -5.00
N LEU A 306 -14.65 -6.45 -4.34
CA LEU A 306 -15.35 -6.20 -3.08
C LEU A 306 -14.38 -5.84 -1.95
N TYR A 307 -13.20 -6.48 -1.92
CA TYR A 307 -12.18 -6.25 -0.91
C TYR A 307 -11.37 -4.95 -1.13
N ASN A 308 -11.10 -4.61 -2.40
CA ASN A 308 -10.26 -3.48 -2.80
C ASN A 308 -10.78 -2.08 -2.38
N LYS A 309 -11.92 -2.00 -1.67
CA LYS A 309 -12.48 -0.78 -1.07
C LYS A 309 -11.71 -0.26 0.15
N THR A 310 -10.71 -0.98 0.64
CA THR A 310 -9.81 -0.51 1.70
C THR A 310 -8.55 0.10 1.06
N ASP A 311 -8.47 1.44 1.02
CA ASP A 311 -7.33 2.20 0.48
C ASP A 311 -6.24 2.39 1.56
N GLU A 312 -5.74 1.30 2.14
CA GLU A 312 -4.67 1.38 3.14
C GLU A 312 -3.30 1.61 2.46
N LYS A 313 -3.00 2.87 2.16
CA LYS A 313 -1.72 3.34 1.62
C LYS A 313 -0.58 3.26 2.63
N THR A 314 0.66 3.10 2.17
CA THR A 314 1.88 3.04 3.01
C THR A 314 2.00 4.16 4.02
N TRP A 315 1.68 5.39 3.63
CA TRP A 315 1.79 6.55 4.52
C TRP A 315 0.79 6.51 5.69
N HIS A 316 -0.27 5.67 5.65
CA HIS A 316 -1.13 5.46 6.81
C HIS A 316 -0.36 4.87 8.00
N LYS A 317 0.62 3.98 7.75
CA LYS A 317 1.50 3.42 8.79
C LYS A 317 2.42 4.48 9.42
N ILE A 318 2.67 5.58 8.70
CA ILE A 318 3.45 6.72 9.19
C ILE A 318 2.54 7.67 9.96
N ALA A 319 1.32 7.90 9.46
CA ALA A 319 0.30 8.70 10.11
C ALA A 319 -0.17 8.08 11.45
N SER A 320 -0.26 6.75 11.54
CA SER A 320 -0.74 6.03 12.73
C SER A 320 0.25 6.01 13.90
N LYS A 321 1.51 6.40 13.66
CA LYS A 321 2.53 6.57 14.72
C LYS A 321 2.48 7.96 15.38
N TRP A 322 1.46 8.76 15.05
CA TRP A 322 1.17 10.03 15.71
C TRP A 322 0.50 9.82 17.07
#